data_AF-A0A5Y5HR90-F1
#
_entry.id   AF-A0A5Y5HR90-F1
#
_cell.length_a   1.000
_cell.length_b   1.000
_cell.length_c   1.000
_cell.angle_alpha   90.00
_cell.angle_beta   90.00
_cell.angle_gamma   90.00
#
_symmetry.space_group_name_H-M   'P 1'
#
loop_
_entity.id
_entity.type
_entity.pdbx_description
1 polymer ?
#
loop_
_entity_poly.entity_id
_entity_poly.type
_entity_poly.pdbx_seq_one_letter_code
_entity_poly.pdbx_strand_id
1 'polypeptide(L)'
;MHNSAVERVKNQLAYKLGQAMIDYKHNGGGYGSLLINLYKIKKQHEKEERIYKETIQIFPQLQYPDLNTCPDYAQSLKYQFHLSYLLGEALLKAYNTWYKCGGFLLSKNIKKANKDYQSFQEIFKQFDIFNSSLLLGFIENKALFLKEFSRIKKLLKTHQDYKAILDNIFNNFNYVLENFDLIEAWLLSDDFKQRYKEQNHPYPSLLNPQQLNDKNEKINYHNISAELAWQMNLPLPDNYEFVWLAAHAMGCAAFRIFLQRCGINTQWSGFIHGAQRYYLNYNLLISNLDSYNILEIGEYVTFVDKDEEVKFFSTFSKNKKVLISYKDPLSMIRTILNANIVALNPCSKVINCSHLVENMNDLLKSYSRKYNKNNINEFDPYVLQWQMLIQESLLQYFRGCETYFLNMDDIKPQVCFSTLEKLAVYFGFNKPEISDQEFYKEKKSLATSYLLYFFPIVIRFDKCEIELNAKELTSKKDISKLLFEDVVVIDGHKICIHIDNIENLDQKILASMKKDISKVIEMLEEFIKTNKPLKEEDILNYLKHEKERRRIYREIIDFNLKTIKQHRPDIVASWKYYQEFEKM
;
A
#
# COMPACT_ATOMS: atom_id res chain seq x y z
N MET A 1 1.76 -45.90 -14.84
CA MET A 1 1.67 -45.82 -13.36
C MET A 1 0.59 -44.83 -13.00
N HIS A 2 -0.35 -45.22 -12.14
CA HIS A 2 -1.45 -44.35 -11.73
C HIS A 2 -0.89 -43.10 -11.03
N ASN A 3 -0.89 -41.97 -11.73
CA ASN A 3 -0.52 -40.68 -11.17
C ASN A 3 -1.70 -40.09 -10.39
N SER A 4 -2.29 -40.88 -9.48
CA SER A 4 -3.43 -40.50 -8.65
C SER A 4 -3.00 -40.36 -7.20
N ALA A 5 -3.10 -39.15 -6.65
CA ALA A 5 -2.93 -38.89 -5.24
C ALA A 5 -4.03 -39.54 -4.40
N VAL A 6 -5.27 -39.63 -4.91
CA VAL A 6 -6.38 -40.29 -4.20
C VAL A 6 -6.07 -41.75 -3.93
N GLU A 7 -5.64 -42.48 -4.97
CA GLU A 7 -5.25 -43.89 -4.82
C GLU A 7 -4.08 -44.05 -3.86
N ARG A 8 -3.06 -43.18 -3.96
CA ARG A 8 -1.90 -43.20 -3.06
C ARG A 8 -2.27 -42.95 -1.60
N VAL A 9 -3.17 -42.00 -1.31
CA VAL A 9 -3.67 -41.75 0.06
C VAL A 9 -4.49 -42.94 0.56
N LYS A 10 -5.36 -43.52 -0.26
CA LYS A 10 -6.13 -44.74 0.09
C LYS A 10 -5.23 -45.97 0.28
N ASN A 11 -4.08 -46.01 -0.39
CA ASN A 11 -3.11 -47.08 -0.27
C ASN A 11 -2.29 -47.01 1.04
N GLN A 12 -2.35 -45.90 1.79
CA GLN A 12 -1.68 -45.79 3.08
C GLN A 12 -2.21 -46.81 4.09
N LEU A 13 -1.32 -47.32 4.94
CA LEU A 13 -1.66 -48.35 5.92
C LEU A 13 -2.83 -47.94 6.84
N ALA A 14 -2.84 -46.69 7.32
CA ALA A 14 -3.94 -46.17 8.14
C ALA A 14 -5.28 -46.33 7.42
N TYR A 15 -5.41 -45.84 6.19
CA TYR A 15 -6.65 -45.93 5.43
C TYR A 15 -7.07 -47.39 5.22
N LYS A 16 -6.15 -48.28 4.81
CA LYS A 16 -6.43 -49.72 4.60
C LYS A 16 -6.95 -50.38 5.88
N LEU A 17 -6.31 -50.12 7.03
CA LEU A 17 -6.70 -50.71 8.32
C LEU A 17 -8.07 -50.23 8.77
N GLY A 18 -8.35 -48.92 8.70
CA GLY A 18 -9.64 -48.41 9.11
C GLY A 18 -10.77 -48.73 8.12
N GLN A 19 -10.48 -48.89 6.83
CA GLN A 19 -11.46 -49.40 5.86
C GLN A 19 -11.88 -50.82 6.24
N ALA A 20 -10.92 -51.70 6.56
CA ALA A 20 -11.21 -53.05 7.02
C ALA A 20 -12.05 -53.09 8.31
N MET A 21 -11.89 -52.11 9.21
CA MET A 21 -12.77 -51.96 10.38
C MET A 21 -14.21 -51.58 10.00
N ILE A 22 -14.38 -50.67 9.05
CA ILE A 22 -15.70 -50.23 8.58
C ILE A 22 -16.40 -51.41 7.90
N ASP A 23 -15.71 -52.10 6.99
CA ASP A 23 -16.26 -53.25 6.26
C ASP A 23 -16.66 -54.38 7.22
N TYR A 24 -15.87 -54.62 8.28
CA TYR A 24 -16.21 -55.59 9.32
C TYR A 24 -17.45 -55.20 10.13
N LYS A 25 -17.66 -53.90 10.42
CA LYS A 25 -18.88 -53.41 11.09
C LYS A 25 -20.13 -53.66 10.23
N HIS A 26 -20.00 -53.64 8.90
CA HIS A 26 -21.11 -53.90 7.97
C HIS A 26 -21.36 -55.39 7.71
N ASN A 27 -20.31 -56.23 7.68
CA ASN A 27 -20.40 -57.61 7.21
C ASN A 27 -20.39 -58.68 8.32
N GLY A 28 -20.00 -58.35 9.56
CA GLY A 28 -19.93 -59.29 10.69
C GLY A 28 -18.81 -60.35 10.56
N GLY A 29 -18.46 -61.05 11.66
CA GLY A 29 -17.45 -62.14 11.59
C GLY A 29 -16.67 -62.51 12.87
N GLY A 30 -16.95 -61.94 14.04
CA GLY A 30 -16.23 -62.23 15.29
C GLY A 30 -14.85 -61.57 15.40
N TYR A 31 -14.48 -61.06 16.59
CA TYR A 31 -13.28 -60.23 16.79
C TYR A 31 -11.96 -60.87 16.33
N GLY A 32 -11.85 -62.21 16.38
CA GLY A 32 -10.67 -62.94 15.92
C GLY A 32 -10.42 -62.83 14.42
N SER A 33 -11.48 -62.82 13.59
CA SER A 33 -11.33 -62.73 12.13
C SER A 33 -10.87 -61.33 11.70
N LEU A 34 -11.35 -60.28 12.37
CA LEU A 34 -10.88 -58.91 12.17
C LEU A 34 -9.39 -58.78 12.47
N LEU A 35 -8.92 -59.31 13.60
CA LEU A 35 -7.50 -59.24 13.98
C LEU A 35 -6.60 -59.95 12.95
N ILE A 36 -7.02 -61.12 12.46
CA ILE A 36 -6.30 -61.85 11.40
C ILE A 36 -6.26 -61.01 10.12
N ASN A 37 -7.38 -60.37 9.75
CA ASN A 37 -7.45 -59.54 8.55
C ASN A 37 -6.55 -58.30 8.66
N LEU A 38 -6.60 -57.57 9.79
CA LEU A 38 -5.74 -56.41 10.04
C LEU A 38 -4.26 -56.79 10.01
N TYR A 39 -3.88 -57.94 10.57
CA TYR A 39 -2.52 -58.45 10.50
C TYR A 39 -2.08 -58.76 9.07
N LYS A 40 -2.94 -59.43 8.27
CA LYS A 40 -2.68 -59.70 6.86
C LYS A 40 -2.48 -58.41 6.05
N ILE A 41 -3.35 -57.42 6.24
CA ILE A 41 -3.26 -56.11 5.57
C ILE A 41 -1.92 -55.43 5.90
N LYS A 42 -1.53 -55.40 7.18
CA LYS A 42 -0.27 -54.82 7.60
C LYS A 42 0.93 -55.52 6.95
N LYS A 43 0.98 -56.86 7.06
CA LYS A 43 2.08 -57.66 6.49
C LYS A 43 2.19 -57.50 4.97
N GLN A 44 1.05 -57.43 4.29
CA GLN A 44 1.00 -57.21 2.84
C GLN A 44 1.47 -55.80 2.47
N HIS A 45 1.03 -54.76 3.19
CA HIS A 45 1.49 -53.39 2.96
C HIS A 45 2.99 -53.23 3.18
N GLU A 46 3.56 -53.82 4.24
CA GLU A 46 5.01 -53.81 4.50
C GLU A 46 5.80 -54.52 3.40
N LYS A 47 5.26 -55.60 2.83
CA LYS A 47 5.86 -56.30 1.69
C LYS A 47 5.83 -55.43 0.43
N GLU A 48 4.70 -54.81 0.12
CA GLU A 48 4.53 -53.90 -1.02
C GLU A 48 5.49 -52.70 -0.92
N GLU A 49 5.61 -52.12 0.27
CA GLU A 49 6.50 -50.98 0.52
C GLU A 49 7.98 -51.36 0.35
N ARG A 50 8.38 -52.55 0.81
CA ARG A 50 9.74 -53.05 0.63
C ARG A 50 10.08 -53.28 -0.84
N ILE A 51 9.20 -53.98 -1.56
CA ILE A 51 9.36 -54.22 -3.01
C ILE A 51 9.48 -52.89 -3.74
N TYR A 52 8.65 -51.91 -3.39
CA TYR A 52 8.71 -50.59 -3.99
C TYR A 52 10.05 -49.88 -3.74
N LYS A 53 10.53 -49.86 -2.48
CA LYS A 53 11.83 -49.26 -2.11
C LYS A 53 13.01 -49.90 -2.84
N GLU A 54 13.02 -51.23 -2.96
CA GLU A 54 14.05 -51.96 -3.71
C GLU A 54 13.96 -51.67 -5.22
N THR A 55 12.74 -51.57 -5.76
CA THR A 55 12.49 -51.29 -7.18
C THR A 55 12.96 -49.89 -7.58
N ILE A 56 12.70 -48.86 -6.78
CA ILE A 56 13.12 -47.48 -7.09
C ILE A 56 14.62 -47.26 -6.92
N GLN A 57 15.31 -48.07 -6.10
CA GLN A 57 16.77 -48.05 -6.01
C GLN A 57 17.41 -48.55 -7.31
N ILE A 58 16.81 -49.55 -7.95
CA ILE A 58 17.29 -50.11 -9.22
C ILE A 58 16.82 -49.25 -10.40
N PHE A 59 15.61 -48.70 -10.32
CA PHE A 59 14.98 -47.89 -11.38
C PHE A 59 14.45 -46.56 -10.81
N PRO A 60 15.32 -45.55 -10.64
CA PRO A 60 14.93 -44.25 -10.09
C PRO A 60 13.79 -43.56 -10.85
N GLN A 61 13.65 -43.81 -12.15
CA GLN A 61 12.56 -43.30 -13.01
C GLN A 61 11.17 -43.82 -12.62
N LEU A 62 11.08 -44.86 -11.80
CA LEU A 62 9.82 -45.41 -11.27
C LEU A 62 9.42 -44.79 -9.92
N GLN A 63 10.23 -43.86 -9.40
CA GLN A 63 9.86 -43.09 -8.22
C GLN A 63 8.58 -42.30 -8.50
N TYR A 64 7.64 -42.34 -7.57
CA TYR A 64 6.42 -41.57 -7.69
C TYR A 64 6.77 -40.09 -7.61
N PRO A 65 6.14 -39.25 -8.44
CA PRO A 65 6.28 -37.81 -8.27
C PRO A 65 5.67 -37.38 -6.93
N ASP A 66 5.98 -36.18 -6.47
CA ASP A 66 5.41 -35.66 -5.23
C ASP A 66 3.89 -35.60 -5.31
N LEU A 67 3.21 -35.90 -4.19
CA LEU A 67 1.76 -36.00 -4.13
C LEU A 67 1.06 -34.73 -4.63
N ASN A 68 1.66 -33.55 -4.40
CA ASN A 68 1.15 -32.25 -4.80
C ASN A 68 1.18 -31.98 -6.32
N THR A 69 1.95 -32.77 -7.08
CA THR A 69 2.03 -32.67 -8.54
C THR A 69 0.95 -33.51 -9.25
N CYS A 70 0.22 -34.36 -8.52
CA CYS A 70 -0.84 -35.17 -9.09
C CYS A 70 -2.10 -34.31 -9.38
N PRO A 71 -2.79 -34.48 -10.53
CA PRO A 71 -3.97 -33.67 -10.88
C PRO A 71 -5.14 -33.75 -9.88
N ASP A 72 -5.25 -34.87 -9.16
CA ASP A 72 -6.30 -35.14 -8.16
C ASP A 72 -5.84 -34.87 -6.71
N TYR A 73 -4.71 -34.18 -6.51
CA TYR A 73 -4.15 -33.92 -5.18
C TYR A 73 -5.17 -33.27 -4.24
N ALA A 74 -5.85 -32.20 -4.68
CA ALA A 74 -6.87 -31.52 -3.87
C ALA A 74 -8.03 -32.44 -3.44
N GLN A 75 -8.37 -33.45 -4.24
CA GLN A 75 -9.40 -34.44 -3.88
C GLN A 75 -8.87 -35.45 -2.86
N SER A 76 -7.58 -35.82 -2.96
CA SER A 76 -6.92 -36.75 -2.04
C SER A 76 -6.92 -36.26 -0.59
N LEU A 77 -6.86 -34.94 -0.41
CA LEU A 77 -6.86 -34.25 0.88
C LEU A 77 -8.09 -34.59 1.74
N LYS A 78 -9.27 -34.75 1.12
CA LYS A 78 -10.53 -35.11 1.81
C LYS A 78 -10.42 -36.45 2.54
N TYR A 79 -9.61 -37.37 2.01
CA TYR A 79 -9.47 -38.71 2.57
C TYR A 79 -8.67 -38.74 3.87
N GLN A 80 -7.88 -37.71 4.18
CA GLN A 80 -7.17 -37.63 5.46
C GLN A 80 -8.11 -37.33 6.65
N PHE A 81 -9.29 -36.77 6.38
CA PHE A 81 -10.38 -36.57 7.35
C PHE A 81 -11.50 -37.60 7.19
N HIS A 82 -11.31 -38.61 6.34
CA HIS A 82 -12.28 -39.69 6.17
C HIS A 82 -12.26 -40.62 7.39
N LEU A 83 -13.43 -41.22 7.70
CA LEU A 83 -13.57 -42.11 8.84
C LEU A 83 -12.56 -43.27 8.81
N SER A 84 -12.34 -43.88 7.63
CA SER A 84 -11.34 -44.95 7.44
C SER A 84 -9.94 -44.50 7.87
N TYR A 85 -9.55 -43.26 7.57
CA TYR A 85 -8.23 -42.76 7.92
C TYR A 85 -8.09 -42.55 9.43
N LEU A 86 -9.07 -41.88 10.06
CA LEU A 86 -9.08 -41.59 11.49
C LEU A 86 -9.12 -42.86 12.35
N LEU A 87 -9.89 -43.86 11.93
CA LEU A 87 -9.93 -45.18 12.58
C LEU A 87 -8.60 -45.91 12.46
N GLY A 88 -7.97 -45.84 11.28
CA GLY A 88 -6.64 -46.39 11.02
C GLY A 88 -5.55 -45.77 11.90
N GLU A 89 -5.53 -44.45 12.01
CA GLU A 89 -4.62 -43.72 12.90
C GLU A 89 -4.83 -44.11 14.36
N ALA A 90 -6.09 -44.24 14.80
CA ALA A 90 -6.41 -44.70 16.15
C ALA A 90 -5.90 -46.12 16.42
N LEU A 91 -6.02 -47.05 15.45
CA LEU A 91 -5.47 -48.40 15.53
C LEU A 91 -3.95 -48.41 15.61
N LEU A 92 -3.28 -47.71 14.69
CA LEU A 92 -1.83 -47.64 14.63
C LEU A 92 -1.26 -47.05 15.93
N LYS A 93 -1.89 -46.00 16.45
CA LYS A 93 -1.51 -45.40 17.73
C LYS A 93 -1.66 -46.38 18.90
N ALA A 94 -2.77 -47.12 18.96
CA ALA A 94 -2.99 -48.12 20.00
C ALA A 94 -1.99 -49.28 19.90
N TYR A 95 -1.68 -49.74 18.69
CA TYR A 95 -0.70 -50.78 18.43
C TYR A 95 0.73 -50.34 18.83
N ASN A 96 1.13 -49.14 18.42
CA ASN A 96 2.45 -48.59 18.74
C ASN A 96 2.62 -48.23 20.23
N THR A 97 1.53 -48.14 21.00
CA THR A 97 1.55 -47.85 22.44
C THR A 97 1.01 -49.01 23.27
N TRP A 98 0.98 -50.22 22.70
CA TRP A 98 0.39 -51.39 23.38
C TRP A 98 1.05 -51.66 24.73
N TYR A 99 2.38 -51.47 24.81
CA TYR A 99 3.20 -51.61 26.03
C TYR A 99 2.90 -50.54 27.11
N LYS A 100 2.20 -49.46 26.75
CA LYS A 100 1.67 -48.44 27.66
C LYS A 100 0.16 -48.60 27.90
N CYS A 101 -0.35 -49.83 27.80
CA CYS A 101 -1.78 -50.14 27.90
C CYS A 101 -2.64 -49.50 26.78
N GLY A 102 -2.06 -49.16 25.62
CA GLY A 102 -2.77 -48.51 24.51
C GLY A 102 -4.00 -49.27 23.99
N GLY A 103 -4.04 -50.59 24.16
CA GLY A 103 -5.21 -51.43 23.84
C GLY A 103 -6.45 -51.11 24.68
N PHE A 104 -6.29 -50.72 25.95
CA PHE A 104 -7.41 -50.30 26.81
C PHE A 104 -8.02 -48.96 26.37
N LEU A 105 -7.22 -48.11 25.72
CA LEU A 105 -7.65 -46.82 25.19
C LEU A 105 -8.24 -46.91 23.77
N LEU A 106 -8.12 -48.06 23.10
CA LEU A 106 -8.55 -48.22 21.71
C LEU A 106 -10.05 -47.98 21.53
N SER A 107 -10.90 -48.53 22.40
CA SER A 107 -12.36 -48.31 22.34
C SER A 107 -12.73 -46.84 22.51
N LYS A 108 -12.04 -46.12 23.41
CA LYS A 108 -12.18 -44.67 23.61
C LYS A 108 -11.72 -43.88 22.39
N ASN A 109 -10.59 -44.26 21.78
CA ASN A 109 -10.05 -43.61 20.58
C ASN A 109 -10.94 -43.84 19.36
N ILE A 110 -11.54 -45.02 19.21
CA ILE A 110 -12.52 -45.31 18.15
C ILE A 110 -13.79 -44.46 18.34
N LYS A 111 -14.31 -44.38 19.57
CA LYS A 111 -15.47 -43.49 19.87
C LYS A 111 -15.14 -42.03 19.54
N LYS A 112 -13.93 -41.57 19.91
CA LYS A 112 -13.45 -40.23 19.56
C LYS A 112 -13.37 -40.03 18.04
N ALA A 113 -12.73 -40.93 17.30
CA ALA A 113 -12.60 -40.84 15.84
C ALA A 113 -13.95 -40.74 15.12
N ASN A 114 -14.97 -41.49 15.57
CA ASN A 114 -16.33 -41.39 15.03
C ASN A 114 -16.97 -40.02 15.30
N LYS A 115 -16.83 -39.49 16.53
CA LYS A 115 -17.36 -38.18 16.92
C LYS A 115 -16.66 -37.04 16.17
N ASP A 116 -15.35 -37.13 16.04
CA ASP A 116 -14.51 -36.19 15.33
C ASP A 116 -14.88 -36.19 13.84
N TYR A 117 -15.02 -37.36 13.20
CA TYR A 117 -15.48 -37.49 11.82
C TYR A 117 -16.83 -36.80 11.58
N GLN A 118 -17.84 -37.10 12.40
CA GLN A 118 -19.16 -36.45 12.28
C GLN A 118 -19.05 -34.93 12.41
N SER A 119 -18.22 -34.45 13.33
CA SER A 119 -18.03 -33.02 13.54
C SER A 119 -17.26 -32.35 12.39
N PHE A 120 -16.28 -33.01 11.78
CA PHE A 120 -15.60 -32.50 10.59
C PHE A 120 -16.57 -32.38 9.42
N GLN A 121 -17.40 -33.41 9.20
CA GLN A 121 -18.41 -33.37 8.14
C GLN A 121 -19.41 -32.23 8.35
N GLU A 122 -19.85 -32.00 9.59
CA GLU A 122 -20.74 -30.87 9.94
C GLU A 122 -20.09 -29.51 9.59
N ILE A 123 -18.88 -29.24 10.10
CA ILE A 123 -18.20 -27.96 9.90
C ILE A 123 -17.79 -27.77 8.44
N PHE A 124 -17.18 -28.78 7.82
CA PHE A 124 -16.68 -28.66 6.45
C PHE A 124 -17.83 -28.49 5.45
N LYS A 125 -19.02 -29.02 5.76
CA LYS A 125 -20.23 -28.75 4.99
C LYS A 125 -20.81 -27.36 5.30
N GLN A 126 -20.86 -26.97 6.58
CA GLN A 126 -21.42 -25.69 7.00
C GLN A 126 -20.67 -24.49 6.39
N PHE A 127 -19.35 -24.58 6.28
CA PHE A 127 -18.49 -23.50 5.78
C PHE A 127 -17.89 -23.80 4.39
N ASP A 128 -18.43 -24.78 3.66
CA ASP A 128 -18.01 -25.18 2.30
C ASP A 128 -16.49 -25.43 2.12
N ILE A 129 -15.81 -25.89 3.18
CA ILE A 129 -14.35 -26.07 3.22
C ILE A 129 -13.90 -27.11 2.18
N PHE A 130 -14.73 -28.10 1.87
CA PHE A 130 -14.40 -29.18 0.93
C PHE A 130 -14.17 -28.72 -0.52
N ASN A 131 -14.64 -27.53 -0.91
CA ASN A 131 -14.53 -27.02 -2.27
C ASN A 131 -13.55 -25.85 -2.40
N SER A 132 -12.84 -25.54 -1.32
CA SER A 132 -11.95 -24.38 -1.22
C SER A 132 -10.47 -24.78 -1.21
N SER A 133 -9.59 -23.85 -1.61
CA SER A 133 -8.13 -23.96 -1.44
C SER A 133 -7.71 -24.07 0.04
N LEU A 134 -8.62 -23.79 0.98
CA LEU A 134 -8.40 -23.81 2.43
C LEU A 134 -8.06 -25.21 2.95
N LEU A 135 -8.56 -26.27 2.30
CA LEU A 135 -8.38 -27.66 2.73
C LEU A 135 -6.89 -28.05 2.88
N LEU A 136 -6.00 -27.40 2.13
CA LEU A 136 -4.54 -27.53 2.25
C LEU A 136 -4.04 -27.09 3.62
N GLY A 137 -4.43 -25.91 4.10
CA GLY A 137 -4.00 -25.38 5.40
C GLY A 137 -4.46 -26.25 6.57
N PHE A 138 -5.68 -26.81 6.48
CA PHE A 138 -6.16 -27.80 7.46
C PHE A 138 -5.30 -29.07 7.53
N ILE A 139 -4.63 -29.42 6.44
CA ILE A 139 -3.83 -30.64 6.34
C ILE A 139 -2.39 -30.42 6.79
N GLU A 140 -1.77 -29.34 6.33
CA GLU A 140 -0.45 -28.92 6.79
C GLU A 140 -0.41 -28.83 8.32
N ASN A 141 -1.51 -28.34 8.91
CA ASN A 141 -1.66 -28.17 10.35
C ASN A 141 -2.63 -29.18 10.98
N LYS A 142 -2.84 -30.37 10.37
CA LYS A 142 -3.82 -31.37 10.82
C LYS A 142 -3.69 -31.69 12.31
N ALA A 143 -2.46 -31.87 12.81
CA ALA A 143 -2.24 -32.21 14.22
C ALA A 143 -2.70 -31.09 15.18
N LEU A 144 -2.37 -29.83 14.87
CA LEU A 144 -2.80 -28.64 15.64
C LEU A 144 -4.31 -28.46 15.54
N PHE A 145 -4.87 -28.55 14.33
CA PHE A 145 -6.30 -28.48 14.10
C PHE A 145 -7.07 -29.53 14.91
N LEU A 146 -6.64 -30.80 14.87
CA LEU A 146 -7.26 -31.88 15.65
C LEU A 146 -7.14 -31.67 17.17
N LYS A 147 -6.05 -31.05 17.63
CA LYS A 147 -5.84 -30.71 19.04
C LYS A 147 -6.84 -29.65 19.51
N GLU A 148 -7.00 -28.57 18.74
CA GLU A 148 -7.83 -27.42 19.10
C GLU A 148 -9.26 -27.49 18.54
N PHE A 149 -9.62 -28.58 17.86
CA PHE A 149 -10.85 -28.70 17.07
C PHE A 149 -12.13 -28.28 17.81
N SER A 150 -12.28 -28.71 19.08
CA SER A 150 -13.47 -28.37 19.86
C SER A 150 -13.59 -26.86 20.13
N ARG A 151 -12.46 -26.18 20.32
CA ARG A 151 -12.38 -24.74 20.53
C ARG A 151 -12.62 -23.99 19.23
N ILE A 152 -11.97 -24.42 18.14
CA ILE A 152 -12.21 -23.89 16.78
C ILE A 152 -13.69 -24.01 16.40
N LYS A 153 -14.32 -25.17 16.63
CA LYS A 153 -15.75 -25.37 16.38
C LYS A 153 -16.60 -24.36 17.15
N LYS A 154 -16.28 -24.12 18.43
CA LYS A 154 -16.99 -23.15 19.27
C LYS A 154 -16.81 -21.73 18.74
N LEU A 155 -15.59 -21.35 18.38
CA LEU A 155 -15.26 -20.04 17.83
C LEU A 155 -16.03 -19.79 16.51
N LEU A 156 -15.96 -20.72 15.56
CA LEU A 156 -16.68 -20.62 14.28
C LEU A 156 -18.20 -20.53 14.46
N LYS A 157 -18.78 -21.28 15.41
CA LYS A 157 -20.21 -21.16 15.75
C LYS A 157 -20.56 -19.83 16.39
N THR A 158 -19.66 -19.26 17.19
CA THR A 158 -19.86 -17.96 17.86
C THR A 158 -19.91 -16.81 16.85
N HIS A 159 -19.20 -16.94 15.73
CA HIS A 159 -19.16 -15.94 14.66
C HIS A 159 -19.87 -16.40 13.37
N GLN A 160 -20.75 -17.40 13.45
CA GLN A 160 -21.43 -17.95 12.27
C GLN A 160 -22.27 -16.92 11.49
N ASP A 161 -22.70 -15.86 12.19
CA ASP A 161 -23.47 -14.73 11.69
C ASP A 161 -22.61 -13.59 11.13
N TYR A 162 -21.29 -13.67 11.26
CA TYR A 162 -20.36 -12.62 10.87
C TYR A 162 -19.38 -13.12 9.81
N LYS A 163 -19.84 -13.11 8.55
CA LYS A 163 -19.08 -13.66 7.41
C LYS A 163 -17.68 -13.08 7.27
N ALA A 164 -17.50 -11.77 7.46
CA ALA A 164 -16.21 -11.12 7.27
C ALA A 164 -15.08 -11.66 8.17
N ILE A 165 -15.38 -11.97 9.44
CA ILE A 165 -14.37 -12.58 10.33
C ILE A 165 -14.13 -14.05 9.99
N LEU A 166 -15.15 -14.79 9.54
CA LEU A 166 -14.98 -16.17 9.09
C LEU A 166 -14.06 -16.23 7.86
N ASP A 167 -14.31 -15.38 6.87
CA ASP A 167 -13.47 -15.28 5.68
C ASP A 167 -12.03 -14.91 6.06
N ASN A 168 -11.84 -13.99 7.01
CA ASN A 168 -10.51 -13.63 7.52
C ASN A 168 -9.81 -14.81 8.24
N ILE A 169 -10.51 -15.53 9.11
CA ILE A 169 -10.00 -16.73 9.80
C ILE A 169 -9.54 -17.78 8.79
N PHE A 170 -10.37 -18.05 7.78
CA PHE A 170 -10.07 -19.08 6.80
C PHE A 170 -8.92 -18.68 5.88
N ASN A 171 -8.91 -17.45 5.37
CA ASN A 171 -7.82 -16.97 4.50
C ASN A 171 -6.46 -16.96 5.20
N ASN A 172 -6.43 -16.86 6.54
CA ASN A 172 -5.22 -16.84 7.35
C ASN A 172 -5.10 -18.07 8.27
N PHE A 173 -5.70 -19.20 7.90
CA PHE A 173 -5.93 -20.32 8.82
C PHE A 173 -4.66 -20.92 9.44
N ASN A 174 -3.58 -21.01 8.67
CA ASN A 174 -2.28 -21.50 9.18
C ASN A 174 -1.79 -20.61 10.34
N TYR A 175 -1.79 -19.29 10.15
CA TYR A 175 -1.42 -18.32 11.18
C TYR A 175 -2.37 -18.39 12.39
N VAL A 176 -3.68 -18.58 12.14
CA VAL A 176 -4.68 -18.74 13.19
C VAL A 176 -4.36 -19.94 14.07
N LEU A 177 -3.98 -21.08 13.50
CA LEU A 177 -3.65 -22.28 14.26
C LEU A 177 -2.36 -22.13 15.08
N GLU A 178 -1.35 -21.48 14.51
CA GLU A 178 -0.07 -21.22 15.20
C GLU A 178 -0.25 -20.28 16.41
N ASN A 179 -1.22 -19.37 16.34
CA ASN A 179 -1.45 -18.32 17.35
C ASN A 179 -2.85 -18.42 17.99
N PHE A 180 -3.41 -19.63 18.03
CA PHE A 180 -4.84 -19.85 18.31
C PHE A 180 -5.29 -19.33 19.68
N ASP A 181 -4.49 -19.52 20.73
CA ASP A 181 -4.85 -19.08 22.09
C ASP A 181 -5.08 -17.57 22.17
N LEU A 182 -4.21 -16.80 21.50
CA LEU A 182 -4.28 -15.33 21.48
C LEU A 182 -5.46 -14.86 20.62
N ILE A 183 -5.64 -15.47 19.44
CA ILE A 183 -6.71 -15.10 18.51
C ILE A 183 -8.08 -15.48 19.08
N GLU A 184 -8.23 -16.66 19.68
CA GLU A 184 -9.48 -17.06 20.33
C GLU A 184 -9.84 -16.10 21.48
N ALA A 185 -8.87 -15.74 22.32
CA ALA A 185 -9.09 -14.80 23.42
C ALA A 185 -9.57 -13.43 22.92
N TRP A 186 -8.97 -12.94 21.84
CA TRP A 186 -9.36 -11.68 21.21
C TRP A 186 -10.77 -11.75 20.60
N LEU A 187 -11.05 -12.73 19.75
CA LEU A 187 -12.31 -12.82 19.03
C LEU A 187 -13.51 -13.09 19.93
N LEU A 188 -13.30 -13.71 21.09
CA LEU A 188 -14.32 -13.92 22.12
C LEU A 188 -14.47 -12.75 23.11
N SER A 189 -13.67 -11.69 22.98
CA SER A 189 -13.71 -10.55 23.89
C SER A 189 -14.88 -9.59 23.64
N ASP A 190 -15.31 -8.88 24.68
CA ASP A 190 -16.31 -7.82 24.57
C ASP A 190 -15.80 -6.65 23.71
N ASP A 191 -14.49 -6.38 23.74
CA ASP A 191 -13.89 -5.30 22.95
C ASP A 191 -13.97 -5.60 21.43
N PHE A 192 -13.65 -6.83 21.01
CA PHE A 192 -13.87 -7.26 19.62
C PHE A 192 -15.34 -7.13 19.21
N LYS A 193 -16.25 -7.57 20.10
CA LYS A 193 -17.70 -7.51 19.85
C LYS A 193 -18.17 -6.07 19.61
N GLN A 194 -17.80 -5.14 20.48
CA GLN A 194 -18.20 -3.72 20.39
C GLN A 194 -17.57 -3.02 19.18
N ARG A 195 -16.29 -3.29 18.90
CA ARG A 195 -15.58 -2.63 17.80
C ARG A 195 -16.01 -3.12 16.43
N TYR A 196 -16.20 -4.43 16.28
CA TYR A 196 -16.34 -5.06 14.96
C TYR A 196 -17.70 -5.72 14.77
N LYS A 197 -18.12 -6.59 15.70
CA LYS A 197 -19.31 -7.44 15.50
C LYS A 197 -20.61 -6.65 15.53
N GLU A 198 -20.81 -5.78 16.51
CA GLU A 198 -22.06 -5.00 16.67
C GLU A 198 -22.29 -4.01 15.53
N GLN A 199 -21.21 -3.50 14.93
CA GLN A 199 -21.25 -2.59 13.78
C GLN A 199 -21.23 -3.35 12.43
N ASN A 200 -21.16 -4.69 12.44
CA ASN A 200 -20.95 -5.52 11.26
C ASN A 200 -19.82 -5.01 10.35
N HIS A 201 -18.68 -4.69 10.96
CA HIS A 201 -17.57 -4.06 10.26
C HIS A 201 -17.06 -4.95 9.10
N PRO A 202 -16.82 -4.42 7.88
CA PRO A 202 -16.47 -5.25 6.73
C PRO A 202 -15.08 -5.89 6.81
N TYR A 203 -14.17 -5.31 7.59
CA TYR A 203 -12.78 -5.78 7.73
C TYR A 203 -12.39 -5.94 9.21
N PRO A 204 -12.90 -6.98 9.91
CA PRO A 204 -12.54 -7.21 11.31
C PRO A 204 -11.12 -7.74 11.45
N SER A 205 -10.35 -7.19 12.38
CA SER A 205 -8.98 -7.60 12.68
C SER A 205 -8.92 -8.96 13.38
N LEU A 206 -8.01 -9.84 12.96
CA LEU A 206 -7.76 -11.13 13.61
C LEU A 206 -7.01 -11.03 14.94
N LEU A 207 -6.31 -9.92 15.17
CA LEU A 207 -5.51 -9.68 16.38
C LEU A 207 -6.00 -8.40 17.05
N ASN A 208 -5.77 -8.30 18.36
CA ASN A 208 -6.12 -7.11 19.12
C ASN A 208 -5.24 -5.91 18.71
N PRO A 209 -5.79 -4.86 18.08
CA PRO A 209 -5.01 -3.70 17.65
C PRO A 209 -4.29 -2.97 18.79
N GLN A 210 -4.86 -2.95 19.99
CA GLN A 210 -4.25 -2.25 21.12
C GLN A 210 -2.98 -2.94 21.58
N GLN A 211 -3.00 -4.28 21.67
CA GLN A 211 -1.83 -5.08 22.05
C GLN A 211 -0.74 -5.01 20.96
N LEU A 212 -1.12 -4.95 19.69
CA LEU A 212 -0.15 -4.89 18.59
C LEU A 212 0.76 -3.65 18.62
N ASN A 213 0.32 -2.57 19.26
CA ASN A 213 1.13 -1.36 19.44
C ASN A 213 2.16 -1.48 20.57
N ASP A 214 2.04 -2.46 21.47
CA ASP A 214 3.03 -2.68 22.54
C ASP A 214 4.18 -3.57 22.03
N LYS A 215 5.37 -2.98 21.94
CA LYS A 215 6.60 -3.68 21.51
C LYS A 215 7.02 -4.83 22.44
N ASN A 216 6.51 -4.88 23.67
CA ASN A 216 6.80 -5.96 24.61
C ASN A 216 5.92 -7.19 24.39
N GLU A 217 4.84 -7.06 23.62
CA GLU A 217 3.99 -8.19 23.26
C GLU A 217 4.74 -9.15 22.33
N LYS A 218 4.48 -10.45 22.50
CA LYS A 218 5.11 -11.50 21.68
C LYS A 218 4.80 -11.30 20.19
N ILE A 219 3.62 -10.81 19.87
CA ILE A 219 3.15 -10.50 18.52
C ILE A 219 2.79 -9.02 18.51
N ASN A 220 3.46 -8.25 17.66
CA ASN A 220 3.28 -6.80 17.57
C ASN A 220 3.63 -6.32 16.15
N TYR A 221 3.38 -5.05 15.86
CA TYR A 221 3.59 -4.55 14.49
C TYR A 221 5.06 -4.60 14.00
N HIS A 222 6.05 -4.75 14.87
CA HIS A 222 7.46 -4.89 14.46
C HIS A 222 7.82 -6.28 13.93
N ASN A 223 7.05 -7.31 14.30
CA ASN A 223 7.32 -8.69 13.89
C ASN A 223 6.29 -9.28 12.93
N ILE A 224 5.29 -8.50 12.53
CA ILE A 224 4.35 -8.81 11.46
C ILE A 224 4.73 -8.00 10.22
N SER A 225 4.84 -8.65 9.07
CA SER A 225 5.06 -7.93 7.80
C SER A 225 3.81 -7.15 7.40
N ALA A 226 3.98 -6.06 6.64
CA ALA A 226 2.85 -5.25 6.21
C ALA A 226 1.83 -6.05 5.36
N GLU A 227 2.31 -7.01 4.56
CA GLU A 227 1.49 -7.91 3.75
C GLU A 227 0.61 -8.82 4.61
N LEU A 228 1.21 -9.45 5.64
CA LEU A 228 0.47 -10.32 6.55
C LEU A 228 -0.51 -9.49 7.40
N ALA A 229 -0.11 -8.30 7.85
CA ALA A 229 -0.98 -7.37 8.56
C ALA A 229 -2.20 -6.97 7.72
N TRP A 230 -2.00 -6.68 6.43
CA TRP A 230 -3.09 -6.41 5.49
C TRP A 230 -4.00 -7.63 5.31
N GLN A 231 -3.44 -8.83 5.10
CA GLN A 231 -4.22 -10.07 4.93
C GLN A 231 -5.09 -10.38 6.15
N MET A 232 -4.61 -10.05 7.35
CA MET A 232 -5.32 -10.26 8.62
C MET A 232 -6.26 -9.11 9.00
N ASN A 233 -6.44 -8.11 8.12
CA ASN A 233 -7.23 -6.90 8.34
C ASN A 233 -6.78 -6.09 9.59
N LEU A 234 -5.48 -6.05 9.87
CA LEU A 234 -4.98 -5.24 10.97
C LEU A 234 -5.08 -3.74 10.61
N PRO A 235 -5.48 -2.86 11.53
CA PRO A 235 -5.41 -1.42 11.29
C PRO A 235 -3.94 -0.96 11.21
N LEU A 236 -3.72 0.27 10.76
CA LEU A 236 -2.38 0.88 10.81
C LEU A 236 -1.95 1.06 12.28
N PRO A 237 -0.64 1.00 12.59
CA PRO A 237 -0.12 1.40 13.88
C PRO A 237 -0.63 2.79 14.30
N ASP A 238 -0.94 3.00 15.57
CA ASP A 238 -1.62 4.24 16.03
C ASP A 238 -0.66 5.40 16.36
N ASN A 239 0.62 5.26 16.01
CA ASN A 239 1.71 6.20 16.30
C ASN A 239 1.84 7.35 15.29
N TYR A 240 0.71 7.83 14.76
CA TYR A 240 0.61 9.07 13.99
C TYR A 240 -0.37 10.02 14.65
N GLU A 241 -0.13 11.32 14.48
CA GLU A 241 -0.84 12.36 15.23
C GLU A 241 -2.09 12.85 14.51
N PHE A 242 -2.02 12.99 13.19
CA PHE A 242 -3.16 13.40 12.36
C PHE A 242 -3.04 12.90 10.92
N VAL A 243 -4.14 13.00 10.20
CA VAL A 243 -4.23 12.68 8.76
C VAL A 243 -4.29 13.98 7.98
N TRP A 244 -3.56 14.06 6.87
CA TRP A 244 -3.56 15.21 5.97
C TRP A 244 -4.14 14.84 4.60
N LEU A 245 -5.29 15.42 4.25
CA LEU A 245 -5.91 15.30 2.93
C LEU A 245 -5.30 16.36 2.01
N ALA A 246 -4.35 15.89 1.18
CA ALA A 246 -3.64 16.65 0.16
C ALA A 246 -4.22 16.34 -1.23
N ALA A 247 -3.99 17.22 -2.21
CA ALA A 247 -4.34 16.94 -3.59
C ALA A 247 -3.33 17.54 -4.58
N HIS A 248 -3.44 17.14 -5.84
CA HIS A 248 -2.57 17.68 -6.88
C HIS A 248 -2.82 19.16 -7.15
N ALA A 249 -1.78 19.82 -7.69
CA ALA A 249 -1.82 21.19 -8.20
C ALA A 249 -2.18 22.30 -7.18
N MET A 250 -2.21 21.99 -5.88
CA MET A 250 -2.48 22.98 -4.82
C MET A 250 -1.27 23.42 -3.98
N GLY A 251 -0.08 22.85 -4.21
CA GLY A 251 1.15 23.25 -3.50
C GLY A 251 1.55 22.32 -2.35
N CYS A 252 0.92 21.15 -2.24
CA CYS A 252 1.20 20.17 -1.19
C CYS A 252 2.66 19.71 -1.15
N ALA A 253 3.35 19.58 -2.30
CA ALA A 253 4.77 19.21 -2.30
C ALA A 253 5.65 20.22 -1.52
N ALA A 254 5.41 21.53 -1.69
CA ALA A 254 6.13 22.55 -0.94
C ALA A 254 5.74 22.54 0.54
N PHE A 255 4.44 22.38 0.83
CA PHE A 255 3.95 22.32 2.20
C PHE A 255 4.51 21.13 2.97
N ARG A 256 4.63 19.96 2.34
CA ARG A 256 5.29 18.78 2.92
C ARG A 256 6.71 19.09 3.36
N ILE A 257 7.50 19.75 2.49
CA ILE A 257 8.87 20.17 2.81
C ILE A 257 8.88 21.13 4.01
N PHE A 258 7.89 22.02 4.12
CA PHE A 258 7.75 22.93 5.26
C PHE A 258 7.39 22.20 6.55
N LEU A 259 6.47 21.23 6.51
CA LEU A 259 6.13 20.36 7.65
C LEU A 259 7.34 19.53 8.10
N GLN A 260 8.08 18.94 7.15
CA GLN A 260 9.31 18.19 7.43
C GLN A 260 10.37 19.07 8.08
N ARG A 261 10.48 20.36 7.68
CA ARG A 261 11.36 21.31 8.36
C ARG A 261 10.95 21.56 9.82
N CYS A 262 9.67 21.41 10.12
CA CYS A 262 9.13 21.47 11.49
C CYS A 262 9.20 20.12 12.23
N GLY A 263 10.03 19.17 11.77
CA GLY A 263 10.24 17.88 12.44
C GLY A 263 9.12 16.86 12.23
N ILE A 264 8.19 17.10 11.30
CA ILE A 264 7.15 16.12 10.97
C ILE A 264 7.71 15.06 10.03
N ASN A 265 7.51 13.79 10.39
CA ASN A 265 7.75 12.67 9.49
C ASN A 265 6.49 12.35 8.67
N THR A 266 6.61 12.44 7.36
CA THR A 266 5.52 12.16 6.42
C THR A 266 6.08 11.94 5.03
N GLN A 267 5.33 11.21 4.21
CA GLN A 267 5.66 10.99 2.81
C GLN A 267 4.39 10.93 1.96
N TRP A 268 4.57 11.20 0.67
CA TRP A 268 3.48 11.10 -0.29
C TRP A 268 3.05 9.65 -0.48
N SER A 269 1.74 9.39 -0.38
CA SER A 269 1.13 8.08 -0.61
C SER A 269 0.11 8.13 -1.76
N GLY A 270 0.58 7.96 -2.99
CA GLY A 270 -0.22 8.01 -4.24
C GLY A 270 -0.23 6.70 -5.03
N PHE A 271 -0.44 5.56 -4.38
CA PHE A 271 -0.54 4.26 -5.07
C PHE A 271 -1.96 3.95 -5.54
N ILE A 272 -2.06 3.14 -6.60
CA ILE A 272 -3.32 2.68 -7.17
C ILE A 272 -3.99 1.62 -6.29
N HIS A 273 -3.23 0.73 -5.66
CA HIS A 273 -3.82 -0.32 -4.83
C HIS A 273 -3.87 0.05 -3.35
N GLY A 274 -4.95 -0.35 -2.67
CA GLY A 274 -5.12 -0.06 -1.24
C GLY A 274 -4.10 -0.80 -0.37
N ALA A 275 -3.75 -2.01 -0.77
CA ALA A 275 -2.68 -2.78 -0.15
C ALA A 275 -1.33 -2.05 -0.22
N GLN A 276 -0.98 -1.49 -1.39
CA GLN A 276 0.29 -0.75 -1.57
C GLN A 276 0.34 0.52 -0.71
N ARG A 277 -0.78 1.25 -0.63
CA ARG A 277 -0.89 2.39 0.30
C ARG A 277 -0.75 1.94 1.74
N TYR A 278 -1.39 0.84 2.13
CA TYR A 278 -1.25 0.29 3.47
C TYR A 278 0.22 -0.04 3.77
N TYR A 279 0.91 -0.76 2.88
CA TYR A 279 2.32 -1.14 3.08
C TYR A 279 3.23 0.07 3.23
N LEU A 280 3.05 1.08 2.39
CA LEU A 280 3.83 2.31 2.46
C LEU A 280 3.64 3.03 3.81
N ASN A 281 2.40 3.19 4.25
CA ASN A 281 2.09 3.87 5.51
C ASN A 281 2.50 3.02 6.72
N TYR A 282 2.29 1.71 6.68
CA TYR A 282 2.74 0.77 7.71
C TYR A 282 4.26 0.86 7.91
N ASN A 283 5.03 0.75 6.83
CA ASN A 283 6.48 0.79 6.89
C ASN A 283 7.01 2.16 7.34
N LEU A 284 6.34 3.26 6.97
CA LEU A 284 6.67 4.59 7.48
C LEU A 284 6.57 4.63 9.00
N LEU A 285 5.45 4.15 9.55
CA LEU A 285 5.14 4.20 10.98
C LEU A 285 6.07 3.32 11.81
N ILE A 286 6.39 2.12 11.30
CA ILE A 286 7.28 1.18 11.98
C ILE A 286 8.74 1.60 11.94
N SER A 287 9.17 2.25 10.85
CA SER A 287 10.57 2.72 10.73
C SER A 287 10.85 3.98 11.54
N ASN A 288 9.82 4.67 12.04
CA ASN A 288 9.94 6.01 12.64
C ASN A 288 9.11 6.15 13.93
N LEU A 289 9.28 5.21 14.87
CA LEU A 289 8.46 5.15 16.10
C LEU A 289 8.49 6.42 16.95
N ASP A 290 9.67 7.02 17.11
CA ASP A 290 9.88 8.18 17.97
C ASP A 290 9.70 9.52 17.23
N SER A 291 9.31 9.48 15.95
CA SER A 291 9.07 10.67 15.14
C SER A 291 7.65 11.18 15.30
N TYR A 292 7.46 12.48 15.07
CA TYR A 292 6.14 13.07 14.94
C TYR A 292 5.55 12.67 13.58
N ASN A 293 4.86 11.52 13.52
CA ASN A 293 4.35 10.97 12.26
C ASN A 293 2.98 11.56 11.88
N ILE A 294 2.77 11.83 10.60
CA ILE A 294 1.45 12.10 10.03
C ILE A 294 1.27 11.31 8.74
N LEU A 295 0.01 10.98 8.43
CA LEU A 295 -0.32 10.25 7.21
C LEU A 295 -0.91 11.19 6.16
N GLU A 296 -0.24 11.31 5.02
CA GLU A 296 -0.74 12.09 3.88
C GLU A 296 -1.56 11.21 2.94
N ILE A 297 -2.74 11.68 2.57
CA ILE A 297 -3.57 11.11 1.49
C ILE A 297 -3.61 12.12 0.36
N GLY A 298 -2.82 11.87 -0.69
CA GLY A 298 -2.61 12.84 -1.78
C GLY A 298 -3.51 12.66 -3.01
N GLU A 299 -4.22 11.53 -3.12
CA GLU A 299 -5.03 11.17 -4.29
C GLU A 299 -6.20 10.25 -3.90
N TYR A 300 -7.37 10.44 -4.51
CA TYR A 300 -8.57 9.66 -4.21
C TYR A 300 -8.87 8.57 -5.25
N VAL A 301 -8.70 8.83 -6.54
CA VAL A 301 -9.21 7.92 -7.60
C VAL A 301 -8.12 7.10 -8.25
N THR A 302 -7.24 6.53 -7.44
CA THR A 302 -6.35 5.49 -7.93
C THR A 302 -6.75 4.09 -7.46
N PHE A 303 -7.74 3.91 -6.57
CA PHE A 303 -8.25 2.57 -6.24
C PHE A 303 -8.96 1.92 -7.45
N VAL A 304 -8.25 0.99 -8.10
CA VAL A 304 -8.82 0.11 -9.13
C VAL A 304 -9.91 -0.80 -8.53
N ASP A 305 -9.77 -1.13 -7.24
CA ASP A 305 -10.69 -1.98 -6.51
C ASP A 305 -11.37 -1.19 -5.37
N LYS A 306 -12.71 -1.13 -5.42
CA LYS A 306 -13.52 -0.43 -4.42
C LYS A 306 -13.51 -1.12 -3.05
N ASP A 307 -13.37 -2.44 -3.01
CA ASP A 307 -13.26 -3.15 -1.74
C ASP A 307 -11.90 -2.85 -1.09
N GLU A 308 -10.82 -2.75 -1.86
CA GLU A 308 -9.52 -2.30 -1.34
C GLU A 308 -9.55 -0.85 -0.81
N GLU A 309 -10.30 0.04 -1.46
CA GLU A 309 -10.51 1.42 -1.01
C GLU A 309 -11.12 1.45 0.39
N VAL A 310 -12.28 0.79 0.55
CA VAL A 310 -12.98 0.75 1.84
C VAL A 310 -12.11 0.06 2.89
N LYS A 311 -11.41 -1.01 2.52
CA LYS A 311 -10.48 -1.70 3.42
C LYS A 311 -9.38 -0.77 3.90
N PHE A 312 -8.68 -0.09 2.99
CA PHE A 312 -7.59 0.82 3.34
C PHE A 312 -8.06 1.90 4.31
N PHE A 313 -9.16 2.60 4.00
CA PHE A 313 -9.65 3.64 4.90
C PHE A 313 -10.16 3.11 6.25
N SER A 314 -10.62 1.86 6.31
CA SER A 314 -11.00 1.22 7.57
C SER A 314 -9.81 0.95 8.51
N THR A 315 -8.57 1.04 8.01
CA THR A 315 -7.35 0.85 8.82
C THR A 315 -6.94 2.10 9.61
N PHE A 316 -7.54 3.26 9.32
CA PHE A 316 -7.25 4.51 10.03
C PHE A 316 -8.02 4.58 11.36
N SER A 317 -7.41 5.26 12.32
CA SER A 317 -7.96 5.48 13.64
C SER A 317 -8.95 6.65 13.61
N LYS A 318 -10.14 6.44 14.18
CA LYS A 318 -11.25 7.40 14.13
C LYS A 318 -11.11 8.57 15.12
N ASN A 319 -10.13 8.53 16.02
CA ASN A 319 -9.89 9.57 17.03
C ASN A 319 -8.87 10.64 16.61
N LYS A 320 -8.33 10.54 15.38
CA LYS A 320 -7.27 11.43 14.90
C LYS A 320 -7.87 12.67 14.25
N LYS A 321 -7.14 13.79 14.35
CA LYS A 321 -7.50 15.03 13.64
C LYS A 321 -7.26 14.88 12.14
N VAL A 322 -7.95 15.68 11.33
CA VAL A 322 -7.80 15.71 9.88
C VAL A 322 -7.55 17.13 9.37
N LEU A 323 -6.38 17.33 8.77
CA LEU A 323 -6.03 18.55 8.04
C LEU A 323 -6.50 18.43 6.59
N ILE A 324 -7.31 19.38 6.11
CA ILE A 324 -7.86 19.35 4.75
C ILE A 324 -7.39 20.58 3.98
N SER A 325 -6.64 20.35 2.91
CA SER A 325 -6.13 21.42 2.04
C SER A 325 -7.16 21.80 0.97
N TYR A 326 -7.42 23.11 0.86
CA TYR A 326 -8.26 23.71 -0.18
C TYR A 326 -7.53 24.85 -0.87
N LYS A 327 -7.85 25.09 -2.15
CA LYS A 327 -7.30 26.18 -2.95
C LYS A 327 -8.34 26.59 -3.98
N ASP A 328 -8.23 27.83 -4.48
CA ASP A 328 -8.98 28.30 -5.64
C ASP A 328 -8.91 27.27 -6.80
N PRO A 329 -10.04 26.65 -7.19
CA PRO A 329 -10.05 25.63 -8.23
C PRO A 329 -9.49 26.12 -9.57
N LEU A 330 -9.67 27.40 -9.93
CA LEU A 330 -9.16 27.96 -11.19
C LEU A 330 -7.63 28.08 -11.16
N SER A 331 -7.06 28.43 -9.99
CA SER A 331 -5.61 28.38 -9.80
C SER A 331 -5.07 26.95 -9.84
N MET A 332 -5.83 25.96 -9.37
CA MET A 332 -5.46 24.54 -9.50
C MET A 332 -5.47 24.10 -10.96
N ILE A 333 -6.52 24.46 -11.72
CA ILE A 333 -6.63 24.18 -13.17
C ILE A 333 -5.47 24.83 -13.93
N ARG A 334 -5.12 26.08 -13.62
CA ARG A 334 -3.93 26.73 -14.18
C ARG A 334 -2.67 25.92 -13.91
N THR A 335 -2.47 25.48 -12.68
CA THR A 335 -1.27 24.72 -12.33
C THR A 335 -1.17 23.41 -13.12
N ILE A 336 -2.24 22.62 -13.23
CA ILE A 336 -2.18 21.34 -13.97
C ILE A 336 -2.01 21.54 -15.48
N LEU A 337 -2.67 22.54 -16.09
CA LEU A 337 -2.49 22.86 -17.50
C LEU A 337 -1.03 23.23 -17.80
N ASN A 338 -0.41 24.01 -16.93
CA ASN A 338 0.99 24.41 -17.09
C ASN A 338 1.99 23.31 -16.71
N ALA A 339 1.66 22.38 -15.82
CA ALA A 339 2.56 21.29 -15.43
C ALA A 339 2.78 20.26 -16.56
N ASN A 340 1.88 20.22 -17.57
CA ASN A 340 1.99 19.32 -18.71
C ASN A 340 2.99 19.87 -19.76
N ILE A 341 4.28 19.66 -19.51
CA ILE A 341 5.35 19.90 -20.48
C ILE A 341 5.71 18.56 -21.16
N VAL A 342 5.74 18.57 -22.49
CA VAL A 342 5.97 17.38 -23.32
C VAL A 342 7.30 17.49 -24.06
N ALA A 343 7.98 16.36 -24.20
CA ALA A 343 9.15 16.24 -25.05
C ALA A 343 8.72 16.12 -26.52
N LEU A 344 9.30 16.96 -27.37
CA LEU A 344 9.08 16.93 -28.83
C LEU A 344 10.14 16.08 -29.52
N ASN A 345 11.41 16.39 -29.25
CA ASN A 345 12.59 15.67 -29.76
C ASN A 345 13.68 15.73 -28.68
N PRO A 346 13.83 14.70 -27.83
CA PRO A 346 14.81 14.73 -26.74
C PRO A 346 16.24 14.95 -27.27
N CYS A 347 16.89 15.99 -26.78
CA CYS A 347 18.27 16.34 -27.13
C CYS A 347 19.21 16.14 -25.95
N SER A 348 20.52 16.09 -26.22
CA SER A 348 21.55 16.06 -25.20
C SER A 348 21.43 17.28 -24.28
N LYS A 349 21.47 17.06 -22.96
CA LYS A 349 21.65 18.13 -21.96
C LYS A 349 23.11 18.51 -21.77
N VAL A 350 24.03 17.83 -22.46
CA VAL A 350 25.45 18.18 -22.51
C VAL A 350 25.71 19.07 -23.71
N ILE A 351 26.28 20.25 -23.43
CA ILE A 351 26.46 21.39 -24.32
C ILE A 351 27.96 21.59 -24.53
N ASN A 352 28.44 21.54 -25.76
CA ASN A 352 29.85 21.83 -26.04
C ASN A 352 30.05 23.35 -26.05
N CYS A 353 31.00 23.89 -25.29
CA CYS A 353 31.25 25.33 -25.23
C CYS A 353 31.56 25.94 -26.61
N SER A 354 32.18 25.18 -27.52
CA SER A 354 32.47 25.62 -28.90
C SER A 354 31.22 25.75 -29.78
N HIS A 355 30.14 25.06 -29.42
CA HIS A 355 28.84 25.06 -30.12
C HIS A 355 27.69 25.48 -29.20
N LEU A 356 28.00 26.33 -28.21
CA LEU A 356 27.11 26.68 -27.09
C LEU A 356 25.70 27.09 -27.55
N VAL A 357 25.62 28.05 -28.48
CA VAL A 357 24.35 28.63 -28.93
C VAL A 357 23.51 27.62 -29.72
N GLU A 358 24.14 26.84 -30.60
CA GLU A 358 23.47 25.82 -31.41
C GLU A 358 22.89 24.71 -30.51
N ASN A 359 23.73 24.13 -29.66
CA ASN A 359 23.32 23.07 -28.73
C ASN A 359 22.23 23.54 -27.75
N MET A 360 22.34 24.78 -27.24
CA MET A 360 21.29 25.35 -26.39
C MET A 360 19.98 25.55 -27.13
N ASN A 361 20.01 26.03 -28.38
CA ASN A 361 18.79 26.18 -29.17
C ASN A 361 18.11 24.82 -29.43
N ASP A 362 18.88 23.77 -29.67
CA ASP A 362 18.35 22.41 -29.83
C ASP A 362 17.69 21.92 -28.54
N LEU A 363 18.36 22.08 -27.40
CA LEU A 363 17.80 21.74 -26.09
C LEU A 363 16.51 22.52 -25.79
N LEU A 364 16.48 23.83 -26.02
CA LEU A 364 15.31 24.66 -25.73
C LEU A 364 14.10 24.28 -26.60
N LYS A 365 14.32 23.87 -27.86
CA LYS A 365 13.25 23.39 -28.77
C LYS A 365 12.74 21.97 -28.45
N SER A 366 13.43 21.24 -27.57
CA SER A 366 13.06 19.85 -27.26
C SER A 366 11.82 19.71 -26.37
N TYR A 367 11.34 20.80 -25.76
CA TYR A 367 10.19 20.78 -24.85
C TYR A 367 9.18 21.88 -25.15
N SER A 368 7.89 21.58 -24.99
CA SER A 368 6.80 22.55 -25.12
C SER A 368 5.69 22.29 -24.10
N ARG A 369 4.86 23.31 -23.80
CA ARG A 369 3.64 23.09 -23.02
C ARG A 369 2.60 22.45 -23.91
N LYS A 370 2.02 21.35 -23.42
CA LYS A 370 0.91 20.65 -24.09
C LYS A 370 -0.28 21.58 -24.31
N TYR A 371 -0.58 22.42 -23.31
CA TYR A 371 -1.72 23.33 -23.33
C TYR A 371 -1.27 24.79 -23.43
N ASN A 372 -1.95 25.54 -24.29
CA ASN A 372 -1.83 26.97 -24.52
C ASN A 372 -3.20 27.56 -24.85
N LYS A 373 -3.28 28.87 -25.14
CA LYS A 373 -4.55 29.58 -25.32
C LYS A 373 -5.43 29.01 -26.45
N ASN A 374 -4.82 28.38 -27.44
CA ASN A 374 -5.52 27.88 -28.63
C ASN A 374 -6.07 26.47 -28.46
N ASN A 375 -5.59 25.70 -27.46
CA ASN A 375 -5.95 24.30 -27.29
C ASN A 375 -6.34 23.90 -25.84
N ILE A 376 -6.76 24.86 -25.02
CA ILE A 376 -7.28 24.60 -23.66
C ILE A 376 -8.43 23.58 -23.68
N ASN A 377 -9.23 23.56 -24.75
CA ASN A 377 -10.33 22.63 -24.97
C ASN A 377 -9.92 21.15 -25.03
N GLU A 378 -8.65 20.84 -25.29
CA GLU A 378 -8.14 19.46 -25.30
C GLU A 378 -7.94 18.89 -23.90
N PHE A 379 -7.98 19.72 -22.84
CA PHE A 379 -7.87 19.24 -21.47
C PHE A 379 -9.15 18.51 -21.05
N ASP A 380 -8.99 17.34 -20.40
CA ASP A 380 -10.11 16.58 -19.85
C ASP A 380 -10.47 17.12 -18.45
N PRO A 381 -11.66 17.75 -18.27
CA PRO A 381 -12.08 18.30 -16.99
C PRO A 381 -12.29 17.24 -15.91
N TYR A 382 -12.54 15.98 -16.27
CA TYR A 382 -12.77 14.93 -15.27
C TYR A 382 -11.50 14.61 -14.47
N VAL A 383 -10.31 14.92 -14.99
CA VAL A 383 -9.05 14.86 -14.23
C VAL A 383 -9.16 15.62 -12.89
N LEU A 384 -9.95 16.69 -12.84
CA LEU A 384 -10.18 17.45 -11.61
C LEU A 384 -10.82 16.60 -10.52
N GLN A 385 -11.87 15.84 -10.86
CA GLN A 385 -12.61 15.00 -9.91
C GLN A 385 -11.75 13.86 -9.33
N TRP A 386 -10.73 13.45 -10.09
CA TRP A 386 -9.95 12.25 -9.78
C TRP A 386 -8.65 12.54 -9.03
N GLN A 387 -8.00 13.68 -9.31
CA GLN A 387 -6.64 13.97 -8.83
C GLN A 387 -6.53 15.24 -7.99
N MET A 388 -7.48 16.18 -8.11
CA MET A 388 -7.30 17.55 -7.62
C MET A 388 -8.39 17.96 -6.61
N LEU A 389 -9.65 17.79 -6.99
CA LEU A 389 -10.82 18.09 -6.18
C LEU A 389 -11.38 16.75 -5.68
N ILE A 390 -10.82 16.30 -4.57
CA ILE A 390 -11.05 14.95 -4.01
C ILE A 390 -11.51 14.95 -2.54
N GLN A 391 -11.52 16.13 -1.92
CA GLN A 391 -11.72 16.32 -0.50
C GLN A 391 -13.10 15.82 -0.08
N GLU A 392 -14.15 16.18 -0.81
CA GLU A 392 -15.52 15.78 -0.48
C GLU A 392 -15.69 14.26 -0.51
N SER A 393 -15.05 13.59 -1.48
CA SER A 393 -15.11 12.14 -1.60
C SER A 393 -14.33 11.42 -0.50
N LEU A 394 -13.22 11.99 -0.01
CA LEU A 394 -12.43 11.43 1.08
C LEU A 394 -13.07 11.64 2.45
N LEU A 395 -13.78 12.76 2.64
CA LEU A 395 -14.39 13.15 3.90
C LEU A 395 -15.39 12.12 4.44
N GLN A 396 -16.01 11.31 3.58
CA GLN A 396 -16.92 10.25 4.02
C GLN A 396 -16.26 9.21 4.94
N TYR A 397 -14.94 8.98 4.80
CA TYR A 397 -14.18 8.04 5.61
C TYR A 397 -13.73 8.62 6.96
N PHE A 398 -13.77 9.95 7.10
CA PHE A 398 -13.32 10.67 8.29
C PHE A 398 -14.49 11.38 9.02
N ARG A 399 -15.72 10.89 8.83
CA ARG A 399 -16.89 11.42 9.53
C ARG A 399 -16.71 11.31 11.04
N GLY A 400 -16.93 12.41 11.75
CA GLY A 400 -16.80 12.50 13.20
C GLY A 400 -15.38 12.81 13.70
N CYS A 401 -14.38 12.87 12.81
CA CYS A 401 -13.04 13.36 13.17
C CYS A 401 -13.07 14.90 13.32
N GLU A 402 -12.21 15.43 14.20
CA GLU A 402 -11.98 16.88 14.28
C GLU A 402 -11.24 17.34 13.02
N THR A 403 -11.80 18.33 12.31
CA THR A 403 -11.26 18.80 11.02
C THR A 403 -10.70 20.22 11.09
N TYR A 404 -9.57 20.44 10.41
CA TYR A 404 -8.99 21.75 10.18
C TYR A 404 -8.94 22.04 8.68
N PHE A 405 -9.55 23.15 8.26
CA PHE A 405 -9.58 23.59 6.87
C PHE A 405 -8.45 24.59 6.60
N LEU A 406 -7.50 24.20 5.75
CA LEU A 406 -6.37 25.03 5.35
C LEU A 406 -6.59 25.63 3.96
N ASN A 407 -6.55 26.96 3.87
CA ASN A 407 -6.41 27.65 2.60
C ASN A 407 -4.95 27.59 2.15
N MET A 408 -4.66 26.99 1.00
CA MET A 408 -3.29 26.86 0.50
C MET A 408 -2.69 28.19 0.03
N ASP A 409 -3.48 29.28 0.03
CA ASP A 409 -2.92 30.62 -0.09
C ASP A 409 -2.21 31.09 1.20
N ASP A 410 -2.53 30.49 2.35
CA ASP A 410 -1.90 30.81 3.65
C ASP A 410 -0.49 30.22 3.80
N ILE A 411 -0.03 29.43 2.83
CA ILE A 411 1.34 28.92 2.75
C ILE A 411 2.22 29.72 1.77
N LYS A 412 1.73 30.85 1.26
CA LYS A 412 2.53 31.77 0.44
C LYS A 412 3.63 32.45 1.27
N PRO A 413 4.73 32.90 0.66
CA PRO A 413 5.90 33.44 1.37
C PRO A 413 5.60 34.51 2.42
N GLN A 414 4.58 35.36 2.22
CA GLN A 414 4.30 36.46 3.14
C GLN A 414 3.69 36.00 4.47
N VAL A 415 2.98 34.87 4.47
CA VAL A 415 2.13 34.43 5.60
C VAL A 415 2.51 33.04 6.12
N CYS A 416 3.24 32.25 5.33
CA CYS A 416 3.58 30.85 5.62
C CYS A 416 4.13 30.62 7.03
N PHE A 417 5.07 31.45 7.48
CA PHE A 417 5.69 31.31 8.80
C PHE A 417 4.64 31.37 9.93
N SER A 418 3.80 32.41 9.93
CA SER A 418 2.73 32.57 10.92
C SER A 418 1.66 31.49 10.85
N THR A 419 1.40 30.97 9.64
CA THR A 419 0.48 29.84 9.43
C THR A 419 1.04 28.57 10.04
N LEU A 420 2.33 28.29 9.85
CA LEU A 420 3.01 27.14 10.47
C LEU A 420 3.03 27.26 11.99
N GLU A 421 3.20 28.45 12.57
CA GLU A 421 3.09 28.65 14.02
C GLU A 421 1.70 28.29 14.55
N LYS A 422 0.63 28.71 13.85
CA LYS A 422 -0.76 28.38 14.22
C LYS A 422 -1.03 26.88 14.12
N LEU A 423 -0.57 26.25 13.04
CA LEU A 423 -0.72 24.81 12.83
C LEU A 423 0.07 24.02 13.88
N ALA A 424 1.30 24.45 14.22
CA ALA A 424 2.12 23.83 15.26
C ALA A 424 1.41 23.85 16.62
N VAL A 425 0.77 24.97 16.98
CA VAL A 425 -0.03 25.05 18.21
C VAL A 425 -1.26 24.15 18.16
N TYR A 426 -1.98 24.11 17.03
CA TYR A 426 -3.23 23.35 16.93
C TYR A 426 -3.03 21.82 16.88
N PHE A 427 -1.98 21.38 16.17
CA PHE A 427 -1.66 19.96 15.98
C PHE A 427 -0.67 19.43 17.02
N GLY A 428 0.24 20.26 17.54
CA GLY A 428 1.20 19.88 18.58
C GLY A 428 2.60 19.51 18.09
N PHE A 429 2.97 19.88 16.86
CA PHE A 429 4.34 19.67 16.33
C PHE A 429 5.26 20.87 16.62
N ASN A 430 6.56 20.75 16.30
CA ASN A 430 7.52 21.83 16.55
C ASN A 430 7.19 23.09 15.76
N LYS A 431 7.33 24.25 16.39
CA LYS A 431 7.16 25.54 15.69
C LYS A 431 8.27 25.74 14.65
N PRO A 432 8.01 26.48 13.55
CA PRO A 432 9.08 26.87 12.63
C PRO A 432 10.13 27.72 13.36
N GLU A 433 11.42 27.46 13.10
CA GLU A 433 12.51 28.24 13.68
C GLU A 433 12.68 29.59 12.97
N ILE A 434 12.94 30.66 13.72
CA ILE A 434 13.16 32.01 13.15
C ILE A 434 14.35 32.02 12.18
N SER A 435 15.39 31.23 12.46
CA SER A 435 16.55 30.99 11.58
C SER A 435 16.16 30.48 10.17
N ASP A 436 15.04 29.77 10.06
CA ASP A 436 14.52 29.21 8.81
C ASP A 436 13.52 30.13 8.09
N GLN A 437 13.32 31.37 8.54
CA GLN A 437 12.30 32.25 7.95
C GLN A 437 12.45 32.42 6.43
N GLU A 438 13.68 32.55 5.93
CA GLU A 438 13.96 32.63 4.48
C GLU A 438 13.70 31.30 3.77
N PHE A 439 13.88 30.15 4.44
CA PHE A 439 13.59 28.84 3.85
C PHE A 439 12.11 28.72 3.47
N TYR A 440 11.19 29.27 4.26
CA TYR A 440 9.74 29.25 3.98
C TYR A 440 9.30 30.25 2.91
N LYS A 441 10.15 31.22 2.56
CA LYS A 441 9.88 32.18 1.48
C LYS A 441 10.32 31.67 0.11
N GLU A 442 11.22 30.69 0.07
CA GLU A 442 11.72 30.11 -1.17
C GLU A 442 10.63 29.30 -1.90
N LYS A 443 10.60 29.41 -3.23
CA LYS A 443 9.87 28.48 -4.09
C LYS A 443 10.50 27.09 -3.96
N LYS A 444 9.69 26.04 -3.78
CA LYS A 444 10.18 24.67 -3.57
C LYS A 444 9.85 23.67 -4.68
N SER A 445 9.00 24.06 -5.63
CA SER A 445 8.51 23.16 -6.67
C SER A 445 8.74 23.74 -8.06
N LEU A 446 9.36 22.92 -8.91
CA LEU A 446 9.61 23.19 -10.33
C LEU A 446 8.50 22.64 -11.23
N ALA A 447 7.39 22.12 -10.67
CA ALA A 447 6.39 21.36 -11.41
C ALA A 447 5.78 22.09 -12.63
N THR A 448 5.76 23.42 -12.64
CA THR A 448 5.27 24.22 -13.79
C THR A 448 6.39 24.87 -14.61
N SER A 449 7.65 24.67 -14.22
CA SER A 449 8.81 25.31 -14.82
C SER A 449 9.45 24.41 -15.88
N TYR A 450 9.91 25.01 -16.98
CA TYR A 450 10.73 24.30 -17.96
C TYR A 450 12.08 23.84 -17.39
N LEU A 451 12.55 24.49 -16.33
CA LEU A 451 13.80 24.16 -15.67
C LEU A 451 13.84 22.71 -15.16
N LEU A 452 12.69 22.14 -14.76
CA LEU A 452 12.57 20.73 -14.39
C LEU A 452 13.02 19.78 -15.52
N TYR A 453 12.79 20.19 -16.76
CA TYR A 453 13.05 19.38 -17.95
C TYR A 453 14.41 19.69 -18.56
N PHE A 454 14.87 20.94 -18.48
CA PHE A 454 16.18 21.33 -18.99
C PHE A 454 17.33 20.88 -18.09
N PHE A 455 17.19 20.97 -16.76
CA PHE A 455 18.28 20.63 -15.85
C PHE A 455 18.45 19.11 -15.63
N PRO A 456 19.65 18.65 -15.26
CA PRO A 456 20.92 19.40 -15.25
C PRO A 456 21.38 19.76 -16.67
N ILE A 457 21.96 20.95 -16.85
CA ILE A 457 22.67 21.33 -18.09
C ILE A 457 24.16 21.21 -17.81
N VAL A 458 24.88 20.42 -18.61
CA VAL A 458 26.32 20.24 -18.47
C VAL A 458 27.03 20.95 -19.61
N ILE A 459 27.87 21.93 -19.32
CA ILE A 459 28.70 22.63 -20.30
C ILE A 459 30.09 21.99 -20.30
N ARG A 460 30.48 21.42 -21.43
CA ARG A 460 31.78 20.80 -21.64
C ARG A 460 32.79 21.82 -22.13
N PHE A 461 33.86 22.00 -21.35
CA PHE A 461 35.07 22.73 -21.73
C PHE A 461 36.20 21.74 -21.98
N ASP A 462 37.31 22.20 -22.58
CA ASP A 462 38.45 21.33 -22.92
C ASP A 462 39.05 20.58 -21.71
N LYS A 463 38.94 21.15 -20.51
CA LYS A 463 39.61 20.64 -19.29
C LYS A 463 38.68 20.29 -18.13
N CYS A 464 37.38 20.56 -18.25
CA CYS A 464 36.41 20.35 -17.16
C CYS A 464 34.97 20.43 -17.67
N GLU A 465 34.04 19.99 -16.84
CA GLU A 465 32.60 20.08 -17.07
C GLU A 465 31.94 20.92 -15.97
N ILE A 466 31.07 21.84 -16.39
CA ILE A 466 30.27 22.65 -15.47
C ILE A 466 28.82 22.24 -15.56
N GLU A 467 28.22 21.88 -14.43
CA GLU A 467 26.80 21.59 -14.32
C GLU A 467 26.04 22.80 -13.77
N LEU A 468 25.02 23.25 -14.48
CA LEU A 468 23.99 24.15 -13.99
C LEU A 468 22.78 23.32 -13.58
N ASN A 469 22.23 23.62 -12.41
CA ASN A 469 21.05 22.93 -11.90
C ASN A 469 20.21 23.86 -11.03
N ALA A 470 18.92 23.54 -10.86
CA ALA A 470 18.11 24.21 -9.86
C ALA A 470 18.45 23.66 -8.47
N LYS A 471 18.47 24.52 -7.43
CA LYS A 471 18.78 24.14 -6.04
C LYS A 471 17.92 22.96 -5.56
N GLU A 472 16.68 22.85 -6.03
CA GLU A 472 15.73 21.81 -5.65
C GLU A 472 16.01 20.44 -6.29
N LEU A 473 16.88 20.37 -7.31
CA LEU A 473 17.18 19.16 -8.07
C LEU A 473 18.57 18.57 -7.76
N THR A 474 19.37 19.22 -6.93
CA THR A 474 20.74 18.78 -6.63
C THR A 474 21.15 19.04 -5.19
N SER A 475 22.00 18.17 -4.66
CA SER A 475 22.71 18.36 -3.39
C SER A 475 24.21 18.67 -3.59
N LYS A 476 24.66 18.82 -4.84
CA LYS A 476 26.06 19.11 -5.17
C LYS A 476 26.47 20.47 -4.59
N LYS A 477 27.74 20.60 -4.21
CA LYS A 477 28.31 21.85 -3.67
C LYS A 477 28.20 22.96 -4.72
N ASP A 478 27.47 24.01 -4.37
CA ASP A 478 27.31 25.20 -5.20
C ASP A 478 28.57 26.08 -5.13
N ILE A 479 29.17 26.33 -6.28
CA ILE A 479 30.33 27.21 -6.48
C ILE A 479 29.97 28.49 -7.23
N SER A 480 28.68 28.80 -7.40
CA SER A 480 28.18 29.99 -8.12
C SER A 480 28.86 31.29 -7.67
N LYS A 481 29.18 31.43 -6.38
CA LYS A 481 29.91 32.57 -5.79
C LYS A 481 31.32 32.80 -6.32
N LEU A 482 31.95 31.80 -6.95
CA LEU A 482 33.24 31.98 -7.62
C LEU A 482 33.11 32.72 -8.96
N LEU A 483 31.90 32.73 -9.54
CA LEU A 483 31.61 33.29 -10.86
C LEU A 483 30.75 34.55 -10.79
N PHE A 484 29.79 34.58 -9.86
CA PHE A 484 28.80 35.64 -9.71
C PHE A 484 28.80 36.19 -8.27
N GLU A 485 28.71 37.51 -8.14
CA GLU A 485 28.57 38.16 -6.82
C GLU A 485 27.16 37.93 -6.26
N ASP A 486 26.16 38.07 -7.13
CA ASP A 486 24.75 37.85 -6.81
C ASP A 486 24.30 36.42 -7.04
N VAL A 487 23.27 36.00 -6.29
CA VAL A 487 22.61 34.71 -6.49
C VAL A 487 21.87 34.71 -7.82
N VAL A 488 22.19 33.75 -8.69
CA VAL A 488 21.49 33.56 -9.97
C VAL A 488 20.11 32.97 -9.69
N VAL A 489 19.05 33.64 -10.17
CA VAL A 489 17.66 33.21 -10.01
C VAL A 489 16.96 33.20 -11.37
N ILE A 490 16.46 32.04 -11.80
CA ILE A 490 15.68 31.89 -13.04
C ILE A 490 14.30 31.34 -12.69
N ASP A 491 13.22 31.97 -13.19
CA ASP A 491 11.82 31.56 -12.92
C ASP A 491 11.49 31.44 -11.41
N GLY A 492 12.16 32.25 -10.59
CA GLY A 492 12.02 32.24 -9.13
C GLY A 492 12.75 31.09 -8.42
N HIS A 493 13.62 30.37 -9.13
CA HIS A 493 14.44 29.28 -8.60
C HIS A 493 15.91 29.68 -8.53
N LYS A 494 16.57 29.39 -7.41
CA LYS A 494 18.01 29.60 -7.26
C LYS A 494 18.76 28.58 -8.12
N ILE A 495 19.71 29.05 -8.91
CA ILE A 495 20.53 28.20 -9.78
C ILE A 495 21.86 27.93 -9.09
N CYS A 496 22.17 26.65 -8.94
CA CYS A 496 23.45 26.18 -8.41
C CYS A 496 24.37 25.80 -9.57
N ILE A 497 25.65 26.09 -9.40
CA ILE A 497 26.70 25.77 -10.37
C ILE A 497 27.69 24.82 -9.70
N HIS A 498 28.00 23.73 -10.38
CA HIS A 498 28.97 22.74 -9.93
C HIS A 498 30.03 22.52 -11.00
N ILE A 499 31.25 22.19 -10.59
CA ILE A 499 32.34 21.80 -11.49
C ILE A 499 32.96 20.50 -11.00
N ASP A 500 33.26 19.61 -11.94
CA ASP A 500 33.83 18.29 -11.69
C ASP A 500 35.29 18.34 -11.22
N ASN A 501 36.08 19.27 -11.77
CA ASN A 501 37.48 19.48 -11.41
C ASN A 501 37.83 20.97 -11.22
N ILE A 502 38.11 21.35 -9.98
CA ILE A 502 38.52 22.72 -9.59
C ILE A 502 40.02 22.96 -9.82
N GLU A 503 40.82 21.90 -9.93
CA GLU A 503 42.28 22.01 -10.04
C GLU A 503 42.65 22.64 -11.39
N ASN A 504 43.38 23.77 -11.35
CA ASN A 504 43.86 24.56 -12.50
C ASN A 504 42.87 25.57 -13.13
N LEU A 505 41.89 26.07 -12.37
CA LEU A 505 41.07 27.23 -12.80
C LEU A 505 41.83 28.55 -12.57
N ASP A 506 42.45 29.10 -13.62
CA ASP A 506 42.98 30.45 -13.59
C ASP A 506 41.89 31.52 -13.81
N GLN A 507 42.21 32.80 -13.56
CA GLN A 507 41.25 33.90 -13.73
C GLN A 507 40.73 34.04 -15.16
N LYS A 508 41.51 33.66 -16.18
CA LYS A 508 41.13 33.77 -17.59
C LYS A 508 40.12 32.69 -17.96
N ILE A 509 40.33 31.47 -17.49
CA ILE A 509 39.40 30.34 -17.64
C ILE A 509 38.08 30.66 -16.93
N LEU A 510 38.13 31.15 -15.69
CA LEU A 510 36.94 31.58 -14.94
C LEU A 510 36.17 32.69 -15.66
N ALA A 511 36.86 33.67 -16.25
CA ALA A 511 36.22 34.73 -17.03
C ALA A 511 35.53 34.19 -18.29
N SER A 512 36.15 33.24 -19.00
CA SER A 512 35.54 32.57 -20.16
C SER A 512 34.31 31.77 -19.75
N MET A 513 34.42 30.96 -18.70
CA MET A 513 33.30 30.19 -18.16
C MET A 513 32.14 31.08 -17.74
N LYS A 514 32.43 32.16 -17.01
CA LYS A 514 31.42 33.15 -16.60
C LYS A 514 30.66 33.69 -17.82
N LYS A 515 31.35 34.00 -18.91
CA LYS A 515 30.73 34.49 -20.16
C LYS A 515 29.79 33.45 -20.77
N ASP A 516 30.25 32.21 -20.91
CA ASP A 516 29.45 31.14 -21.54
C ASP A 516 28.24 30.76 -20.68
N ILE A 517 28.43 30.66 -19.35
CA ILE A 517 27.35 30.43 -18.39
C ILE A 517 26.34 31.57 -18.42
N SER A 518 26.80 32.83 -18.47
CA SER A 518 25.91 33.99 -18.59
C SER A 518 25.07 33.91 -19.86
N LYS A 519 25.66 33.46 -20.97
CA LYS A 519 24.93 33.26 -22.23
C LYS A 519 23.85 32.17 -22.12
N VAL A 520 24.16 31.06 -21.44
CA VAL A 520 23.16 30.01 -21.16
C VAL A 520 22.02 30.53 -20.29
N ILE A 521 22.33 31.30 -19.24
CA ILE A 521 21.33 31.95 -18.37
C ILE A 521 20.42 32.87 -19.19
N GLU A 522 20.98 33.77 -20.00
CA GLU A 522 20.21 34.67 -20.87
C GLU A 522 19.25 33.90 -21.79
N MET A 523 19.72 32.82 -22.42
CA MET A 523 18.90 32.01 -23.33
C MET A 523 17.75 31.32 -22.60
N LEU A 524 17.99 30.80 -21.39
CA LEU A 524 16.95 30.21 -20.54
C LEU A 524 15.90 31.26 -20.14
N GLU A 525 16.33 32.45 -19.70
CA GLU A 525 15.45 33.54 -19.32
C GLU A 525 14.59 34.03 -20.49
N GLU A 526 15.20 34.22 -21.67
CA GLU A 526 14.50 34.62 -22.89
C GLU A 526 13.47 33.56 -23.31
N PHE A 527 13.85 32.28 -23.26
CA PHE A 527 12.94 31.19 -23.58
C PHE A 527 11.72 31.17 -22.65
N ILE A 528 11.94 31.26 -21.33
CA ILE A 528 10.87 31.25 -20.33
C ILE A 528 9.98 32.49 -20.49
N LYS A 529 10.57 33.66 -20.76
CA LYS A 529 9.85 34.90 -21.00
C LYS A 529 8.95 34.83 -22.25
N THR A 530 9.39 34.11 -23.28
CA THR A 530 8.65 33.96 -24.55
C THR A 530 7.57 32.87 -24.43
N ASN A 531 7.84 31.79 -23.70
CA ASN A 531 6.94 30.65 -23.49
C ASN A 531 6.12 30.79 -22.20
N LYS A 532 5.40 31.91 -22.07
CA LYS A 532 4.66 32.25 -20.85
C LYS A 532 3.60 31.19 -20.51
N PRO A 533 3.44 30.83 -19.23
CA PRO A 533 2.37 29.94 -18.79
C PRO A 533 0.99 30.58 -19.01
N LEU A 534 -0.03 29.73 -19.15
CA LEU A 534 -1.43 30.14 -19.08
C LEU A 534 -1.71 30.80 -17.73
N LYS A 535 -2.56 31.83 -17.74
CA LYS A 535 -3.07 32.48 -16.53
C LYS A 535 -4.51 32.06 -16.22
N GLU A 536 -4.97 32.31 -15.00
CA GLU A 536 -6.36 32.07 -14.62
C GLU A 536 -7.33 32.85 -15.53
N GLU A 537 -6.98 34.06 -15.95
CA GLU A 537 -7.82 34.86 -16.85
C GLU A 537 -7.99 34.22 -18.24
N ASP A 538 -6.98 33.49 -18.73
CA ASP A 538 -7.08 32.77 -20.01
C ASP A 538 -8.10 31.61 -19.91
N ILE A 539 -8.13 30.94 -18.76
CA ILE A 539 -9.07 29.84 -18.47
C ILE A 539 -10.48 30.38 -18.32
N LEU A 540 -10.65 31.48 -17.58
CA LEU A 540 -11.95 32.15 -17.42
C LEU A 540 -12.48 32.63 -18.77
N ASN A 541 -11.64 33.22 -19.61
CA ASN A 541 -12.03 33.63 -20.96
C ASN A 541 -12.48 32.44 -21.81
N TYR A 542 -11.71 31.34 -21.80
CA TYR A 542 -12.10 30.10 -22.46
C TYR A 542 -13.48 29.59 -21.97
N LEU A 543 -13.64 29.46 -20.66
CA LEU A 543 -14.88 28.97 -20.06
C LEU A 543 -16.05 29.91 -20.30
N LYS A 544 -15.84 31.21 -20.56
CA LYS A 544 -16.90 32.18 -20.90
C LYS A 544 -17.56 31.86 -22.23
N HIS A 545 -16.79 31.40 -23.20
CA HIS A 545 -17.27 31.09 -24.53
C HIS A 545 -17.73 29.63 -24.68
N GLU A 546 -17.23 28.70 -23.85
CA GLU A 546 -17.59 27.28 -23.88
C GLU A 546 -18.62 26.88 -22.81
N LYS A 547 -19.92 27.05 -23.11
CA LYS A 547 -21.01 26.83 -22.15
C LYS A 547 -21.07 25.41 -21.59
N GLU A 548 -20.97 24.38 -22.43
CA GLU A 548 -21.05 22.98 -21.99
C GLU A 548 -19.87 22.60 -21.09
N ARG A 549 -18.67 23.03 -21.47
CA ARG A 549 -17.47 22.83 -20.65
C ARG A 549 -17.64 23.53 -19.31
N ARG A 550 -18.05 24.80 -19.29
CA ARG A 550 -18.32 25.54 -18.06
C ARG A 550 -19.29 24.82 -17.12
N ARG A 551 -20.35 24.20 -17.66
CA ARG A 551 -21.27 23.37 -16.86
C ARG A 551 -20.55 22.21 -16.17
N ILE A 552 -19.75 21.44 -16.92
CA ILE A 552 -18.99 20.31 -16.37
C ILE A 552 -18.03 20.77 -15.25
N TYR A 553 -17.27 21.84 -15.48
CA TYR A 553 -16.39 22.40 -14.46
C TYR A 553 -17.17 22.81 -13.19
N ARG A 554 -18.34 23.45 -13.36
CA ARG A 554 -19.18 23.87 -12.25
C ARG A 554 -19.67 22.68 -11.42
N GLU A 555 -20.18 21.64 -12.07
CA GLU A 555 -20.67 20.43 -11.40
C GLU A 555 -19.57 19.77 -10.53
N ILE A 556 -18.35 19.63 -11.07
CA ILE A 556 -17.22 19.04 -10.34
C ILE A 556 -16.78 19.92 -9.15
N ILE A 557 -16.70 21.24 -9.38
CA ILE A 557 -16.29 22.20 -8.35
C ILE A 557 -17.33 22.27 -7.23
N ASP A 558 -18.61 22.43 -7.55
CA ASP A 558 -19.68 22.56 -6.56
C ASP A 558 -19.81 21.33 -5.67
N PHE A 559 -19.65 20.13 -6.24
CA PHE A 559 -19.60 18.89 -5.46
C PHE A 559 -18.49 18.95 -4.41
N ASN A 560 -17.27 19.33 -4.81
CA ASN A 560 -16.10 19.34 -3.93
C ASN A 560 -16.05 20.48 -2.92
N LEU A 561 -16.74 21.59 -3.20
CA LEU A 561 -16.78 22.75 -2.32
C LEU A 561 -17.90 22.68 -1.28
N LYS A 562 -18.74 21.64 -1.31
CA LYS A 562 -19.90 21.50 -0.43
C LYS A 562 -19.54 21.63 1.06
N THR A 563 -18.59 20.82 1.56
CA THR A 563 -18.22 20.87 2.98
C THR A 563 -17.56 22.19 3.38
N ILE A 564 -16.62 22.69 2.57
CA ILE A 564 -15.90 23.93 2.90
C ILE A 564 -16.80 25.17 2.86
N LYS A 565 -17.76 25.26 1.93
CA LYS A 565 -18.76 26.34 1.89
C LYS A 565 -19.59 26.40 3.18
N GLN A 566 -19.86 25.26 3.80
CA GLN A 566 -20.63 25.18 5.05
C GLN A 566 -19.81 25.59 6.28
N HIS A 567 -18.54 25.18 6.35
CA HIS A 567 -17.73 25.34 7.56
C HIS A 567 -16.83 26.58 7.53
N ARG A 568 -16.35 26.98 6.36
CA ARG A 568 -15.41 28.09 6.15
C ARG A 568 -15.74 28.86 4.86
N PRO A 569 -16.94 29.49 4.78
CA PRO A 569 -17.30 30.31 3.62
C PRO A 569 -16.34 31.49 3.44
N ASP A 570 -15.65 31.94 4.49
CA ASP A 570 -14.61 32.97 4.45
C ASP A 570 -13.42 32.58 3.56
N ILE A 571 -12.99 31.30 3.61
CA ILE A 571 -11.94 30.79 2.73
C ILE A 571 -12.41 30.86 1.26
N VAL A 572 -13.63 30.37 0.98
CA VAL A 572 -14.17 30.34 -0.38
C VAL A 572 -14.37 31.75 -0.94
N ALA A 573 -14.81 32.70 -0.11
CA ALA A 573 -14.99 34.10 -0.47
C ALA A 573 -13.65 34.79 -0.81
N SER A 574 -12.53 34.31 -0.26
CA SER A 574 -11.20 34.87 -0.54
C SER A 574 -10.66 34.54 -1.95
N TRP A 575 -11.24 33.55 -2.62
CA TRP A 575 -10.74 33.03 -3.91
C TRP A 575 -11.18 33.87 -5.10
N LYS A 576 -10.35 34.84 -5.48
CA LYS A 576 -10.62 35.79 -6.57
C LYS A 576 -11.16 35.13 -7.85
N TYR A 577 -10.49 34.09 -8.37
CA TYR A 577 -10.81 33.55 -9.67
C TYR A 577 -12.03 32.64 -9.65
N TYR A 578 -12.23 31.92 -8.53
CA TYR A 578 -13.49 31.24 -8.30
C TYR A 578 -14.68 32.21 -8.23
N GLN A 579 -14.54 33.35 -7.56
CA GLN A 579 -15.60 34.38 -7.52
C GLN A 579 -15.89 34.99 -8.91
N GLU A 580 -14.90 35.06 -9.81
CA GLU A 580 -15.13 35.46 -11.20
C GLU A 580 -15.85 34.37 -12.00
N PHE A 581 -15.50 33.10 -11.79
CA PHE A 581 -16.15 31.96 -12.42
C PHE A 581 -17.64 31.83 -12.04
N GLU A 582 -17.99 32.07 -10.77
CA GLU A 582 -19.37 32.01 -10.28
C GLU A 582 -20.30 33.04 -10.94
N LYS A 583 -19.76 34.18 -11.37
CA LYS A 583 -20.52 35.27 -12.02
C LYS A 583 -20.87 35.01 -13.49
N MET A 584 -20.25 34.01 -14.11
CA MET A 584 -20.43 33.62 -15.51
C MET A 584 -21.56 32.61 -15.68
#